data_AF-A0A317Z4M5-F1
#
_entry.id   AF-A0A317Z4M5-F1
#
_cell.length_a   1.000
_cell.length_b   1.000
_cell.length_c   1.000
_cell.angle_alpha   90.00
_cell.angle_beta   90.00
_cell.angle_gamma   90.00
#
_symmetry.space_group_name_H-M   'P 1'
#
loop_
_entity.id
_entity.type
_entity.pdbx_description
1 polymer ?
#
loop_
_entity_poly.entity_id
_entity_poly.type
_entity_poly.pdbx_seq_one_letter_code
_entity_poly.pdbx_strand_id
1 'polypeptide(L)' 'LVVTDIINSDSKILVVGAEQEKIAQAFNTTLDNHTAFLPGVVSRKKQIVPPITEALS' A
#
# COMPACT_ATOMS: atom_id res chain seq x y z
N LEU A 1 6.16 -2.52 -4.63
CA LEU A 1 5.72 -3.88 -5.04
C LEU A 1 4.43 -4.21 -4.29
N VAL A 2 3.48 -4.91 -4.91
CA VAL A 2 2.22 -5.35 -4.26
C VAL A 2 2.10 -6.86 -4.40
N VAL A 3 1.86 -7.54 -3.29
CA VAL A 3 1.65 -8.98 -3.21
C VAL A 3 0.21 -9.20 -2.74
N THR A 4 -0.63 -9.77 -3.58
CA THR A 4 -2.05 -10.02 -3.26
C THR A 4 -2.25 -11.49 -2.94
N ASP A 5 -2.79 -11.77 -1.77
CA ASP A 5 -3.32 -13.07 -1.39
C ASP A 5 -4.73 -13.21 -1.96
N ILE A 6 -4.88 -14.08 -2.96
CA ILE A 6 -6.16 -14.32 -3.65
C ILE A 6 -7.13 -15.19 -2.83
N ILE A 7 -6.64 -15.92 -1.83
CA ILE A 7 -7.48 -16.77 -0.98
C ILE A 7 -8.15 -15.92 0.10
N ASN A 8 -7.37 -15.04 0.73
CA ASN A 8 -7.86 -14.14 1.78
C ASN A 8 -8.31 -12.77 1.24
N SER A 9 -8.10 -12.50 -0.06
CA SER A 9 -8.41 -11.20 -0.70
C SER A 9 -7.68 -10.01 -0.03
N ASP A 10 -6.47 -10.25 0.47
CA ASP A 10 -5.65 -9.27 1.15
C ASP A 10 -4.45 -8.86 0.29
N SER A 11 -3.88 -7.68 0.54
CA SER A 11 -2.64 -7.28 -0.12
C SER A 11 -1.58 -6.83 0.87
N LYS A 12 -0.33 -7.20 0.60
CA LYS A 12 0.87 -6.63 1.20
C LYS A 12 1.53 -5.70 0.21
N ILE A 13 1.90 -4.51 0.66
CA ILE A 13 2.70 -3.58 -0.11
C ILE A 13 4.12 -3.55 0.45
N LEU A 14 5.10 -3.61 -0.43
CA LEU A 14 6.50 -3.36 -0.12
C LEU A 14 6.85 -2.01 -0.77
N VAL A 15 7.20 -1.05 0.06
CA VAL A 15 7.50 0.33 -0.31
C VAL A 15 8.97 0.58 -0.03
N VAL A 16 9.73 0.86 -1.08
CA VAL A 16 11.17 1.15 -0.97
C VAL A 16 11.41 2.50 -1.62
N GLY A 17 12.06 3.42 -0.90
CA GLY A 17 12.41 4.74 -1.41
C GLY A 17 12.13 5.87 -0.40
N ALA A 18 12.52 7.10 -0.77
CA ALA A 18 12.42 8.26 0.10
C ALA A 18 10.97 8.64 0.48
N GLU A 19 9.98 8.23 -0.32
CA GLU A 19 8.56 8.61 -0.13
C GLU A 19 7.76 7.57 0.67
N GLN A 20 8.45 6.69 1.38
CA GLN A 20 7.83 5.66 2.22
C GLN A 20 6.92 6.25 3.31
N GLU A 21 7.30 7.38 3.91
CA GLU A 21 6.50 8.05 4.94
C GLU A 21 5.17 8.60 4.40
N LYS A 22 5.19 9.18 3.18
CA LYS A 22 3.99 9.66 2.50
C LYS A 22 3.04 8.51 2.19
N ILE A 23 3.57 7.37 1.74
CA ILE A 23 2.75 6.18 1.44
C ILE A 23 2.18 5.56 2.73
N ALA A 24 2.95 5.53 3.82
CA ALA A 24 2.45 5.09 5.13
C ALA A 24 1.28 5.96 5.60
N GLN A 25 1.39 7.28 5.45
CA GLN A 25 0.31 8.23 5.76
C GLN A 25 -0.91 8.04 4.85
N ALA A 26 -0.69 7.83 3.54
CA ALA A 26 -1.77 7.63 2.56
C ALA A 26 -2.67 6.43 2.88
N PHE A 27 -2.08 5.37 3.44
CA PHE A 27 -2.79 4.15 3.80
C PHE A 27 -3.11 4.07 5.30
N ASN A 28 -2.85 5.14 6.08
CA ASN A 28 -2.99 5.17 7.55
C ASN A 28 -2.42 3.91 8.22
N THR A 29 -1.29 3.43 7.72
CA THR A 29 -0.68 2.17 8.13
C THR A 29 0.78 2.40 8.49
N THR A 30 1.29 1.60 9.42
CA THR A 30 2.70 1.67 9.82
C THR A 30 3.51 0.76 8.90
N LEU A 31 4.62 1.28 8.36
CA LEU A 31 5.57 0.46 7.63
C LEU A 31 6.43 -0.30 8.64
N ASP A 32 6.28 -1.62 8.66
CA ASP A 32 7.17 -2.52 9.37
C ASP A 32 8.13 -3.16 8.35
N ASN A 33 9.42 -2.89 8.49
CA ASN A 33 10.47 -3.39 7.60
C ASN A 33 10.20 -3.11 6.10
N HIS A 34 9.82 -1.87 5.76
CA HIS A 34 9.44 -1.44 4.40
C HIS A 34 8.14 -2.09 3.86
N THR A 35 7.44 -2.87 4.67
CA THR A 35 6.20 -3.53 4.29
C THR A 35 5.01 -2.99 5.06
N ALA A 36 3.85 -2.94 4.41
CA ALA A 36 2.59 -2.63 5.06
C ALA A 36 1.50 -3.63 4.62
N PHE A 37 0.64 -3.99 5.56
CA PHE A 37 -0.49 -4.88 5.31
C PHE A 37 -1.74 -4.05 5.01
N LEU A 38 -2.42 -4.39 3.92
CA LEU A 38 -3.65 -3.77 3.47
C LEU A 38 -4.76 -4.84 3.39
N PRO A 39 -5.54 -5.01 4.47
CA PRO A 39 -6.63 -5.99 4.49
C PRO A 39 -7.74 -5.59 3.50
N GLY A 40 -8.26 -6.55 2.74
CA GLY A 40 -9.37 -6.33 1.80
C GLY A 40 -9.03 -5.48 0.56
N VAL A 41 -7.75 -5.18 0.33
CA VAL A 41 -7.30 -4.50 -0.89
C VAL A 41 -6.96 -5.55 -1.94
N VAL A 42 -7.73 -5.56 -3.03
CA VAL A 42 -7.53 -6.48 -4.17
C VAL A 42 -7.31 -5.75 -5.49
N SER A 43 -7.70 -4.48 -5.57
CA SER A 43 -7.68 -3.72 -6.82
C SER A 43 -6.66 -2.60 -6.80
N ARG A 44 -5.57 -2.79 -7.56
CA ARG A 44 -4.54 -1.76 -7.73
C ARG A 44 -5.11 -0.45 -8.30
N LYS A 45 -5.94 -0.54 -9.34
CA LYS A 45 -6.42 0.62 -10.11
C LYS A 45 -7.40 1.51 -9.32
N LYS A 46 -8.19 0.91 -8.43
CA LYS A 46 -9.20 1.64 -7.64
C LYS A 46 -8.75 1.96 -6.22
N GLN A 47 -7.97 1.08 -5.58
CA GLN A 47 -7.70 1.16 -4.14
C GLN A 47 -6.25 1.53 -3.81
N ILE A 48 -5.31 1.35 -4.74
CA ILE A 48 -3.87 1.61 -4.48
C ILE A 48 -3.38 2.86 -5.21
N VAL A 49 -3.79 3.06 -6.47
CA VAL A 49 -3.31 4.19 -7.28
C VAL A 49 -3.79 5.54 -6.73
N PRO A 50 -5.09 5.77 -6.41
CA PRO A 50 -5.54 7.10 -5.98
C PRO A 50 -4.86 7.61 -4.70
N PRO A 51 -4.76 6.82 -3.59
CA PRO A 51 -4.11 7.27 -2.36
C PRO A 51 -2.63 7.60 -2.56
N ILE A 52 -1.92 6.81 -3.38
CA ILE A 52 -0.51 7.07 -3.69
C ILE A 52 -0.38 8.35 -4.50
N THR A 53 -1.23 8.56 -5.51
CA THR A 53 -1.20 9.79 -6.31
C THR A 53 -1.50 11.02 -5.46
N GLU A 54 -2.48 10.97 -4.56
CA GLU A 54 -2.78 12.05 -3.61
C GLU A 54 -1.61 12.33 -2.65
N ALA A 55 -0.91 11.29 -2.18
CA ALA A 55 0.21 11.44 -1.26
C ALA A 55 1.50 11.96 -1.93
N LEU A 56 1.62 11.77 -3.25
CA LEU A 56 2.76 12.21 -4.05
C LEU A 56 2.55 13.57 -4.74
N SER A 57 1.31 14.06 -4.78
CA SER A 57 0.96 15.39 -5.30
C SER A 57 1.25 16.47 -4.27
#